data_AF-A0A2D8B0K6-F1
#
_entry.id   AF-A0A2D8B0K6-F1
#
_cell.length_a   1.000
_cell.length_b   1.000
_cell.length_c   1.000
_cell.angle_alpha   90.00
_cell.angle_beta   90.00
_cell.angle_gamma   90.00
#
_symmetry.space_group_name_H-M   'P 1'
#
loop_
_entity.id
_entity.type
_entity.pdbx_description
1 polymer ?
#
loop_
_entity_poly.entity_id
_entity_poly.type
_entity_poly.pdbx_seq_one_letter_code
_entity_poly.pdbx_strand_id
1 'polypeptide(L)'
;MKKTVLIIVGLVLLVGIAGFFQFGPGMVERSMNQIDGEPLIEVSDEAKALHETLTIVDLHSDTLLWNRNLLNRADQGHMDLPRLEEGNVALQVFSSVTKTPKGQNYDANDADSDNITPLVIAQLQPTRTWNSLLERSLWHAEKLDRAAAKSDGELLKVASIKDLDRLLRERSSQTPKPVGALLSIEGLQNLEGDLSNLDVLSKQGFRMASLTHFFDTDLAGSMHGMEKGRLTDKGRRAVRRMEQLGMVV
;
A
#
# COMPACT_ATOMS: atom_id res chain seq x y z
N MET A 1 -22.76 3.53 45.80
CA MET A 1 -22.93 4.62 44.81
C MET A 1 -21.64 4.94 44.06
N LYS A 2 -20.56 5.42 44.70
CA LYS A 2 -19.28 5.73 44.00
C LYS A 2 -18.68 4.57 43.20
N LYS A 3 -18.68 3.34 43.75
CA LYS A 3 -18.17 2.13 43.06
C LYS A 3 -18.98 1.77 41.81
N THR A 4 -20.31 1.87 41.87
CA THR A 4 -21.21 1.62 40.74
C THR A 4 -21.01 2.65 39.63
N VAL A 5 -20.86 3.93 39.99
CA VAL A 5 -20.57 5.01 39.03
C VAL A 5 -19.22 4.78 38.34
N LEU A 6 -18.17 4.41 39.09
CA LEU A 6 -16.87 4.08 38.50
C LEU A 6 -16.92 2.87 37.56
N ILE A 7 -17.69 1.83 37.90
CA ILE A 7 -17.89 0.67 37.03
C ILE A 7 -18.63 1.07 35.75
N ILE A 8 -19.69 1.88 35.85
CA ILE A 8 -20.44 2.36 34.69
C ILE A 8 -19.54 3.23 33.79
N VAL A 9 -18.79 4.16 34.37
CA VAL A 9 -17.83 5.00 33.62
C VAL A 9 -16.78 4.12 32.94
N GLY A 10 -16.21 3.15 33.65
CA GLY A 10 -15.24 2.21 33.08
C GLY A 10 -15.82 1.40 31.92
N LEU A 11 -17.07 0.93 32.04
CA LEU A 11 -17.74 0.18 30.98
C LEU A 11 -18.07 1.05 29.76
N VAL A 12 -18.52 2.29 29.98
CA VAL A 12 -18.74 3.27 28.90
C VAL A 12 -17.43 3.57 28.17
N LEU A 13 -16.33 3.76 28.90
CA LEU A 13 -15.01 3.98 28.30
C LEU A 13 -14.56 2.76 27.49
N LEU A 14 -14.72 1.54 28.02
CA LEU A 14 -14.37 0.32 27.30
C LEU A 14 -15.19 0.16 26.01
N VAL A 15 -16.50 0.41 26.06
CA VAL A 15 -17.38 0.39 24.88
C VAL A 15 -16.97 1.47 23.88
N GLY A 16 -16.65 2.67 24.35
CA GLY A 16 -16.16 3.76 23.50
C GLY A 16 -14.85 3.42 22.81
N ILE A 17 -13.90 2.83 23.54
CA ILE A 17 -12.61 2.37 23.00
C ILE A 17 -12.82 1.25 21.97
N ALA A 18 -13.65 0.25 22.30
CA ALA A 18 -13.97 -0.83 21.39
C ALA A 18 -14.65 -0.32 20.11
N GLY A 19 -15.59 0.63 20.25
CA GLY A 19 -16.23 1.30 19.12
C GLY A 19 -15.24 2.08 18.25
N PHE A 20 -14.32 2.82 18.85
CA PHE A 20 -13.27 3.54 18.12
C PHE A 20 -12.39 2.60 17.28
N PHE A 21 -11.87 1.53 17.88
CA PHE A 21 -11.01 0.59 17.16
C PHE A 21 -11.78 -0.24 16.13
N GLN A 22 -13.07 -0.49 16.33
CA GLN A 22 -13.92 -1.21 15.38
C GLN A 22 -14.31 -0.37 14.15
N PHE A 23 -14.65 0.91 14.35
CA PHE A 23 -15.24 1.75 13.29
C PHE A 23 -14.34 2.89 12.81
N GLY A 24 -13.48 3.42 13.68
CA GLY A 24 -12.63 4.58 13.43
C GLY A 24 -11.76 4.44 12.18
N PRO A 25 -10.99 3.34 12.00
CA PRO A 25 -10.22 3.11 10.78
C PRO A 25 -11.03 3.20 9.48
N GLY A 26 -12.19 2.54 9.44
CA GLY A 26 -13.05 2.56 8.26
C GLY A 26 -13.67 3.93 7.99
N MET A 27 -13.94 4.73 9.03
CA MET A 27 -14.37 6.13 8.86
C MET A 27 -13.26 7.00 8.26
N VAL A 28 -12.02 6.84 8.72
CA VAL A 28 -10.87 7.57 8.17
C VAL A 28 -10.66 7.19 6.70
N GLU A 29 -10.62 5.90 6.37
CA GLU A 29 -10.48 5.44 4.98
C GLU A 29 -11.56 6.03 4.07
N ARG A 30 -12.84 5.99 4.47
CA ARG A 30 -13.95 6.57 3.68
C ARG A 30 -13.82 8.07 3.44
N SER A 31 -13.31 8.79 4.44
CA SER A 31 -13.11 10.23 4.29
C SER A 31 -12.00 10.56 3.29
N MET A 32 -11.00 9.67 3.16
CA MET A 32 -9.82 9.87 2.30
C MET A 32 -9.96 9.25 0.91
N ASN A 33 -10.75 8.17 0.77
CA ASN A 33 -10.95 7.45 -0.48
C ASN A 33 -12.42 7.55 -0.89
N GLN A 34 -12.84 8.76 -1.25
CA GLN A 34 -14.21 9.04 -1.62
C GLN A 34 -14.57 8.41 -2.97
N ILE A 35 -15.77 7.84 -3.05
CA ILE A 35 -16.43 7.44 -4.30
C ILE A 35 -17.59 8.42 -4.47
N ASP A 36 -17.73 9.01 -5.66
CA ASP A 36 -18.78 9.99 -5.95
C ASP A 36 -20.20 9.36 -5.95
N GLY A 37 -20.28 8.06 -6.22
CA GLY A 37 -21.54 7.31 -6.27
C GLY A 37 -22.33 7.57 -7.55
N GLU A 38 -21.74 8.28 -8.51
CA GLU A 38 -22.39 8.60 -9.77
C GLU A 38 -22.46 7.35 -10.67
N PRO A 39 -23.47 7.24 -11.54
CA PRO A 39 -23.53 6.17 -12.52
C PRO A 39 -22.29 6.17 -13.41
N LEU A 40 -21.76 4.98 -13.70
CA LEU A 40 -20.70 4.84 -14.69
C LEU A 40 -21.18 5.35 -16.05
N ILE A 41 -20.28 6.00 -16.79
CA ILE A 41 -20.53 6.36 -18.18
C ILE A 41 -20.84 5.11 -19.01
N GLU A 42 -21.74 5.24 -19.98
CA GLU A 42 -22.03 4.15 -20.90
C GLU A 42 -20.78 3.84 -21.74
N VAL A 43 -20.30 2.60 -21.64
CA VAL A 43 -19.14 2.11 -22.40
C VAL A 43 -19.64 1.37 -23.62
N SER A 44 -19.16 1.76 -24.81
CA SER A 44 -19.53 1.12 -26.07
C SER A 44 -19.09 -0.34 -26.11
N ASP A 45 -19.79 -1.16 -26.90
CA ASP A 45 -19.43 -2.57 -27.06
C ASP A 45 -18.05 -2.75 -27.72
N GLU A 46 -17.65 -1.82 -28.58
CA GLU A 46 -16.29 -1.78 -29.15
C GLU A 46 -15.23 -1.57 -28.06
N ALA A 47 -15.46 -0.64 -27.13
CA ALA A 47 -14.52 -0.39 -26.04
C ALA A 47 -14.43 -1.57 -25.07
N LYS A 48 -15.56 -2.22 -24.76
CA LYS A 48 -15.58 -3.47 -23.96
C LYS A 48 -14.80 -4.59 -24.65
N ALA A 49 -15.05 -4.81 -25.94
CA ALA A 49 -14.36 -5.82 -26.73
C ALA A 49 -12.85 -5.57 -26.79
N LEU A 50 -12.43 -4.31 -26.97
CA LEU A 50 -11.01 -3.95 -26.90
C LEU A 50 -10.43 -4.23 -25.51
N HIS A 51 -11.10 -3.77 -24.45
CA HIS A 51 -10.64 -3.90 -23.07
C HIS A 51 -10.42 -5.36 -22.65
N GLU A 52 -11.26 -6.28 -23.11
CA GLU A 52 -11.14 -7.73 -22.88
C GLU A 52 -9.86 -8.34 -23.47
N THR A 53 -9.28 -7.72 -24.52
CA THR A 53 -8.05 -8.19 -25.17
C THR A 53 -6.77 -7.69 -24.51
N LEU A 54 -6.86 -6.66 -23.66
CA LEU A 54 -5.69 -5.99 -23.10
C LEU A 54 -5.03 -6.82 -21.98
N THR A 55 -3.72 -6.65 -21.86
CA THR A 55 -2.96 -7.00 -20.64
C THR A 55 -2.74 -5.72 -19.85
N ILE A 56 -3.60 -5.47 -18.86
CA ILE A 56 -3.61 -4.20 -18.13
C ILE A 56 -2.69 -4.29 -16.93
N VAL A 57 -1.81 -3.31 -16.77
CA VAL A 57 -0.94 -3.17 -15.60
C VAL A 57 -1.25 -1.84 -14.93
N ASP A 58 -1.67 -1.90 -13.68
CA ASP A 58 -1.79 -0.73 -12.81
C ASP A 58 -0.51 -0.60 -11.98
N LEU A 59 0.13 0.57 -12.06
CA LEU A 59 1.46 0.80 -11.50
C LEU A 59 1.46 1.33 -10.05
N HIS A 60 0.30 1.59 -9.45
CA HIS A 60 0.28 2.14 -8.09
C HIS A 60 -1.07 2.02 -7.37
N SER A 61 -1.07 1.39 -6.19
CA SER A 61 -2.19 1.46 -5.24
C SER A 61 -1.75 1.29 -3.78
N ASP A 62 -2.22 2.17 -2.91
CA ASP A 62 -1.95 2.14 -1.45
C ASP A 62 -2.93 1.28 -0.65
N THR A 63 -3.64 0.36 -1.31
CA THR A 63 -4.64 -0.51 -0.69
C THR A 63 -4.12 -1.24 0.55
N LEU A 64 -2.83 -1.61 0.58
CA LEU A 64 -2.23 -2.32 1.71
C LEU A 64 -2.08 -1.45 2.98
N LEU A 65 -2.22 -0.13 2.89
CA LEU A 65 -2.26 0.77 4.05
C LEU A 65 -3.50 0.51 4.92
N TRP A 66 -4.63 0.19 4.30
CA TRP A 66 -5.96 0.19 4.92
C TRP A 66 -6.36 -1.15 5.52
N ASN A 67 -7.18 -1.17 6.57
CA ASN A 67 -7.58 -2.37 7.31
C ASN A 67 -8.73 -3.18 6.65
N ARG A 68 -8.80 -3.23 5.32
CA ARG A 68 -9.80 -4.01 4.59
C ARG A 68 -9.24 -5.32 4.07
N ASN A 69 -10.15 -6.28 3.86
CA ASN A 69 -9.81 -7.52 3.19
C ASN A 69 -9.76 -7.28 1.67
N LEU A 70 -8.56 -7.39 1.08
CA LEU A 70 -8.34 -7.23 -0.35
C LEU A 70 -9.18 -8.19 -1.20
N LEU A 71 -9.49 -9.38 -0.69
CA LEU A 71 -10.21 -10.43 -1.43
C LEU A 71 -11.71 -10.18 -1.53
N ASN A 72 -12.25 -9.23 -0.75
CA ASN A 72 -13.68 -8.98 -0.69
C ASN A 72 -14.01 -7.67 -1.40
N ARG A 73 -15.16 -7.65 -2.10
CA ARG A 73 -15.73 -6.41 -2.62
C ARG A 73 -16.07 -5.47 -1.47
N ALA A 74 -15.47 -4.28 -1.48
CA ALA A 74 -15.64 -3.27 -0.44
C ALA A 74 -16.62 -2.16 -0.88
N ASP A 75 -17.39 -1.65 0.07
CA ASP A 75 -18.27 -0.48 -0.07
C ASP A 75 -17.50 0.86 0.02
N GLN A 76 -16.19 0.80 0.25
CA GLN A 76 -15.27 1.93 0.38
C GLN A 76 -13.95 1.66 -0.33
N GLY A 77 -13.25 2.73 -0.72
CA GLY A 77 -11.99 2.63 -1.46
C GLY A 77 -12.19 2.22 -2.93
N HIS A 78 -11.14 2.39 -3.74
CA HIS A 78 -11.27 2.26 -5.20
C HIS A 78 -10.89 0.90 -5.78
N MET A 79 -10.20 0.06 -5.01
CA MET A 79 -9.62 -1.18 -5.54
C MET A 79 -9.83 -2.33 -4.59
N ASP A 80 -10.30 -3.48 -5.06
CA ASP A 80 -10.24 -4.78 -4.40
C ASP A 80 -10.09 -5.86 -5.48
N LEU A 81 -9.80 -7.11 -5.08
CA LEU A 81 -9.59 -8.20 -6.04
C LEU A 81 -10.78 -8.38 -6.99
N PRO A 82 -12.05 -8.40 -6.53
CA PRO A 82 -13.19 -8.48 -7.45
C PRO A 82 -13.24 -7.34 -8.49
N ARG A 83 -12.92 -6.09 -8.11
CA ARG A 83 -12.82 -4.98 -9.06
C ARG A 83 -11.67 -5.15 -10.05
N LEU A 84 -10.52 -5.66 -9.60
CA LEU A 84 -9.37 -5.93 -10.48
C LEU A 84 -9.68 -7.01 -11.53
N GLU A 85 -10.39 -8.06 -11.12
CA GLU A 85 -10.83 -9.14 -12.00
C GLU A 85 -11.86 -8.65 -13.03
N GLU A 86 -12.92 -7.96 -12.57
CA GLU A 86 -13.92 -7.34 -13.45
C GLU A 86 -13.29 -6.34 -14.43
N GLY A 87 -12.26 -5.62 -13.99
CA GLY A 87 -11.50 -4.67 -14.79
C GLY A 87 -10.46 -5.29 -15.73
N ASN A 88 -10.35 -6.62 -15.81
CA ASN A 88 -9.33 -7.34 -16.58
C ASN A 88 -7.88 -6.92 -16.23
N VAL A 89 -7.62 -6.50 -15.00
CA VAL A 89 -6.27 -6.13 -14.54
C VAL A 89 -5.41 -7.38 -14.47
N ALA A 90 -4.26 -7.35 -15.16
CA ALA A 90 -3.32 -8.46 -15.17
C ALA A 90 -2.34 -8.38 -14.00
N LEU A 91 -1.82 -7.19 -13.71
CA LEU A 91 -0.86 -6.96 -12.64
C LEU A 91 -1.18 -5.64 -11.96
N GLN A 92 -1.32 -5.69 -10.63
CA GLN A 92 -1.40 -4.51 -9.77
C GLN A 92 -0.09 -4.37 -9.01
N VAL A 93 0.48 -3.16 -9.04
CA VAL A 93 1.57 -2.77 -8.16
C VAL A 93 0.99 -2.19 -6.87
N PHE A 94 1.25 -2.86 -5.75
CA PHE A 94 0.83 -2.45 -4.42
C PHE A 94 1.94 -1.65 -3.76
N SER A 95 1.69 -0.35 -3.63
CA SER A 95 2.61 0.61 -3.04
C SER A 95 2.56 0.55 -1.52
N SER A 96 3.74 0.62 -0.90
CA SER A 96 3.92 0.75 0.53
C SER A 96 4.31 2.18 0.90
N VAL A 97 3.30 3.04 1.06
CA VAL A 97 3.46 4.31 1.77
C VAL A 97 3.65 4.09 3.27
N THR A 98 4.68 4.69 3.86
CA THR A 98 5.06 4.46 5.27
C THR A 98 4.99 5.70 6.16
N LYS A 99 5.08 6.90 5.57
CA LYS A 99 5.08 8.18 6.29
C LYS A 99 4.53 9.30 5.41
N THR A 100 3.75 10.20 6.01
CA THR A 100 3.28 11.44 5.36
C THR A 100 3.39 12.64 6.32
N PRO A 101 3.83 13.82 5.84
CA PRO A 101 4.03 14.99 6.69
C PRO A 101 2.68 15.61 7.12
N LYS A 102 2.63 16.17 8.32
CA LYS A 102 1.48 16.94 8.79
C LYS A 102 1.36 18.25 8.01
N GLY A 103 0.14 18.60 7.60
CA GLY A 103 -0.08 19.78 6.76
C GLY A 103 0.48 19.64 5.35
N GLN A 104 0.58 18.40 4.86
CA GLN A 104 1.07 18.06 3.52
C GLN A 104 0.46 18.97 2.45
N ASN A 105 1.32 19.50 1.58
CA ASN A 105 0.94 20.32 0.43
C ASN A 105 1.89 20.04 -0.74
N TYR A 106 1.66 20.68 -1.90
CA TYR A 106 2.48 20.47 -3.09
C TYR A 106 3.67 21.44 -3.21
N ASP A 107 3.79 22.41 -2.29
CA ASP A 107 4.82 23.45 -2.34
C ASP A 107 6.09 23.04 -1.59
N ALA A 108 6.00 22.75 -0.29
CA ALA A 108 7.14 22.37 0.54
C ALA A 108 6.70 21.64 1.82
N ASN A 109 7.37 20.53 2.14
CA ASN A 109 7.10 19.72 3.32
C ASN A 109 8.39 19.25 4.00
N ASP A 110 8.44 19.39 5.33
CA ASP A 110 9.48 18.79 6.15
C ASP A 110 9.23 17.29 6.38
N ALA A 111 10.23 16.62 6.96
CA ALA A 111 10.18 15.20 7.29
C ALA A 111 9.97 14.95 8.79
N ASP A 112 9.58 15.94 9.59
CA ASP A 112 9.64 15.85 11.06
C ASP A 112 8.37 15.25 11.68
N SER A 113 7.31 15.12 10.89
CA SER A 113 6.01 14.63 11.32
C SER A 113 5.53 13.44 10.52
N ASP A 114 4.55 12.71 11.07
CA ASP A 114 4.00 11.51 10.46
C ASP A 114 2.51 11.32 10.77
N ASN A 115 1.63 11.49 9.78
CA ASN A 115 0.20 11.22 9.92
C ASN A 115 -0.13 9.72 9.88
N ILE A 116 0.79 8.84 9.48
CA ILE A 116 0.54 7.40 9.38
C ILE A 116 0.67 6.72 10.75
N THR A 117 1.54 7.19 11.64
CA THR A 117 1.63 6.65 13.03
C THR A 117 0.28 6.54 13.75
N PRO A 118 -0.54 7.60 13.87
CA PRO A 118 -1.85 7.48 14.52
C PRO A 118 -2.78 6.52 13.78
N LEU A 119 -2.70 6.43 12.45
CA LEU A 119 -3.48 5.48 11.65
C LEU A 119 -3.08 4.03 11.94
N VAL A 120 -1.79 3.69 11.98
CA VAL A 120 -1.36 2.30 12.25
C VAL A 120 -1.75 1.86 13.66
N ILE A 121 -1.72 2.78 14.64
CA ILE A 121 -2.21 2.55 16.00
C ILE A 121 -3.72 2.34 16.00
N ALA A 122 -4.49 3.24 15.36
CA ALA A 122 -5.94 3.14 15.26
C ALA A 122 -6.40 1.87 14.54
N GLN A 123 -5.60 1.36 13.60
CA GLN A 123 -5.86 0.10 12.90
C GLN A 123 -5.43 -1.15 13.68
N LEU A 124 -4.89 -1.01 14.89
CA LEU A 124 -4.33 -2.10 15.69
C LEU A 124 -3.30 -2.93 14.90
N GLN A 125 -2.49 -2.28 14.07
CA GLN A 125 -1.37 -2.95 13.43
C GLN A 125 -0.35 -3.43 14.49
N PRO A 126 0.49 -4.44 14.19
CA PRO A 126 1.47 -4.96 15.13
C PRO A 126 2.34 -3.85 15.73
N THR A 127 2.64 -3.93 17.03
CA THR A 127 3.39 -2.88 17.74
C THR A 127 4.77 -2.58 17.15
N ARG A 128 5.39 -3.54 16.46
CA ARG A 128 6.64 -3.35 15.70
C ARG A 128 6.53 -2.26 14.62
N THR A 129 5.34 -2.02 14.07
CA THR A 129 5.11 -1.02 13.02
C THR A 129 4.96 0.40 13.56
N TRP A 130 4.80 0.58 14.87
CA TRP A 130 4.47 1.89 15.43
C TRP A 130 5.67 2.85 15.35
N ASN A 131 6.88 2.34 15.61
CA ASN A 131 8.10 3.13 15.67
C ASN A 131 9.14 2.76 14.60
N SER A 132 8.80 1.88 13.64
CA SER A 132 9.66 1.57 12.50
C SER A 132 8.90 1.63 11.19
N LEU A 133 9.40 2.46 10.27
CA LEU A 133 8.90 2.60 8.91
C LEU A 133 9.23 1.36 8.08
N LEU A 134 10.38 0.72 8.33
CA LEU A 134 10.72 -0.57 7.73
C LEU A 134 9.66 -1.61 8.10
N GLU A 135 9.35 -1.75 9.39
CA GLU A 135 8.39 -2.74 9.88
C GLU A 135 6.98 -2.52 9.30
N ARG A 136 6.59 -1.27 8.98
CA ARG A 136 5.35 -0.98 8.23
C ARG A 136 5.36 -1.59 6.84
N SER A 137 6.45 -1.42 6.08
CA SER A 137 6.59 -2.09 4.77
C SER A 137 6.59 -3.61 4.87
N LEU A 138 7.29 -4.17 5.88
CA LEU A 138 7.27 -5.62 6.11
C LEU A 138 5.85 -6.12 6.46
N TRP A 139 5.07 -5.32 7.18
CA TRP A 139 3.66 -5.61 7.46
C TRP A 139 2.79 -5.56 6.20
N HIS A 140 3.01 -4.59 5.30
CA HIS A 140 2.32 -4.58 4.00
C HIS A 140 2.62 -5.83 3.17
N ALA A 141 3.88 -6.26 3.11
CA ALA A 141 4.26 -7.51 2.45
C ALA A 141 3.56 -8.73 3.08
N GLU A 142 3.51 -8.80 4.42
CA GLU A 142 2.82 -9.86 5.15
C GLU A 142 1.30 -9.86 4.88
N LYS A 143 0.67 -8.69 4.76
CA LYS A 143 -0.75 -8.59 4.37
C LYS A 143 -0.98 -9.15 2.98
N LEU A 144 -0.11 -8.83 2.02
CA LEU A 144 -0.22 -9.34 0.66
C LEU A 144 -0.01 -10.86 0.62
N ASP A 145 0.99 -11.38 1.34
CA ASP A 145 1.24 -12.83 1.43
C ASP A 145 0.05 -13.58 2.01
N ARG A 146 -0.58 -13.03 3.05
CA ARG A 146 -1.81 -13.58 3.64
C ARG A 146 -2.99 -13.54 2.67
N ALA A 147 -3.12 -12.48 1.88
CA ALA A 147 -4.18 -12.38 0.87
C ALA A 147 -3.96 -13.40 -0.26
N ALA A 148 -2.75 -13.46 -0.82
CA ALA A 148 -2.41 -14.42 -1.87
C ALA A 148 -2.64 -15.88 -1.40
N ALA A 149 -2.20 -16.22 -0.19
CA ALA A 149 -2.41 -17.55 0.38
C ALA A 149 -3.88 -17.94 0.62
N LYS A 150 -4.79 -16.96 0.74
CA LYS A 150 -6.23 -17.16 0.98
C LYS A 150 -7.09 -16.97 -0.28
N SER A 151 -6.47 -16.66 -1.42
CA SER A 151 -7.17 -16.33 -2.67
C SER A 151 -7.48 -17.55 -3.54
N ASP A 152 -7.14 -18.76 -3.09
CA ASP A 152 -7.30 -20.00 -3.88
C ASP A 152 -6.70 -19.93 -5.30
N GLY A 153 -5.67 -19.09 -5.49
CA GLY A 153 -4.97 -18.91 -6.76
C GLY A 153 -5.39 -17.66 -7.55
N GLU A 154 -6.45 -16.97 -7.14
CA GLU A 154 -6.96 -15.76 -7.80
C GLU A 154 -5.99 -14.56 -7.68
N LEU A 155 -5.17 -14.52 -6.62
CA LEU A 155 -4.13 -13.50 -6.42
C LEU A 155 -2.74 -14.14 -6.35
N LEU A 156 -1.87 -13.78 -7.29
CA LEU A 156 -0.51 -14.32 -7.41
C LEU A 156 0.53 -13.25 -7.09
N LYS A 157 1.32 -13.45 -6.03
CA LYS A 157 2.48 -12.58 -5.76
C LYS A 157 3.52 -12.71 -6.87
N VAL A 158 3.99 -11.58 -7.37
CA VAL A 158 5.02 -11.47 -8.42
C VAL A 158 6.26 -10.82 -7.81
N ALA A 159 7.28 -11.63 -7.56
CA ALA A 159 8.56 -11.20 -7.00
C ALA A 159 9.76 -11.65 -7.85
N SER A 160 9.52 -12.18 -9.05
CA SER A 160 10.55 -12.62 -9.98
C SER A 160 9.98 -12.75 -11.39
N ILE A 161 10.87 -12.86 -12.38
CA ILE A 161 10.47 -13.15 -13.77
C ILE A 161 9.71 -14.48 -13.85
N LYS A 162 10.10 -15.49 -13.06
CA LYS A 162 9.40 -16.78 -13.04
C LYS A 162 7.94 -16.65 -12.56
N ASP A 163 7.70 -15.77 -11.60
CA ASP A 163 6.34 -15.50 -11.10
C ASP A 163 5.52 -14.74 -12.14
N LEU A 164 6.14 -13.79 -12.86
CA LEU A 164 5.50 -13.09 -13.97
C LEU A 164 5.14 -14.06 -15.11
N ASP A 165 6.07 -14.95 -15.49
CA ASP A 165 5.79 -15.97 -16.50
C ASP A 165 4.67 -16.91 -16.04
N ARG A 166 4.63 -17.25 -14.74
CA ARG A 166 3.56 -18.06 -14.15
C ARG A 166 2.21 -17.33 -14.27
N LEU A 167 2.15 -16.07 -13.89
CA LEU A 167 0.94 -15.25 -14.00
C LEU A 167 0.42 -15.22 -15.44
N LEU A 168 1.28 -14.92 -16.41
CA LEU A 168 0.87 -14.84 -17.81
C LEU A 168 0.37 -16.18 -18.35
N ARG A 169 1.02 -17.29 -17.98
CA ARG A 169 0.54 -18.65 -18.32
C ARG A 169 -0.80 -18.96 -17.70
N GLU A 170 -0.98 -18.74 -16.40
CA GLU A 170 -2.23 -19.04 -15.70
C GLU A 170 -3.39 -18.20 -16.25
N ARG A 171 -3.17 -16.90 -16.50
CA ARG A 171 -4.16 -16.02 -17.15
C ARG A 171 -4.58 -16.44 -18.55
N SER A 172 -3.73 -17.16 -19.28
CA SER A 172 -4.08 -17.66 -20.61
C SER A 172 -4.98 -18.90 -20.60
N SER A 173 -5.17 -19.52 -19.42
CA SER A 173 -5.81 -20.84 -19.29
C SER A 173 -6.91 -20.95 -18.23
N GLN A 174 -6.92 -20.06 -17.22
CA GLN A 174 -7.86 -20.09 -16.11
C GLN A 174 -9.01 -19.08 -16.28
N THR A 175 -10.17 -19.45 -15.73
CA THR A 175 -11.34 -18.58 -15.58
C THR A 175 -11.88 -18.74 -14.14
N PRO A 176 -11.95 -17.68 -13.32
CA PRO A 176 -11.50 -16.31 -13.62
C PRO A 176 -9.99 -16.22 -13.86
N LYS A 177 -9.54 -15.18 -14.56
CA LYS A 177 -8.11 -14.94 -14.81
C LYS A 177 -7.48 -14.42 -13.52
N PRO A 178 -6.40 -15.04 -13.00
CA PRO A 178 -5.77 -14.56 -11.77
C PRO A 178 -5.13 -13.18 -11.97
N VAL A 179 -5.05 -12.42 -10.88
CA VAL A 179 -4.42 -11.10 -10.81
C VAL A 179 -3.04 -11.21 -10.19
N GLY A 180 -2.05 -10.61 -10.84
CA GLY A 180 -0.70 -10.47 -10.30
C GLY A 180 -0.62 -9.36 -9.26
N ALA A 181 0.20 -9.55 -8.23
CA ALA A 181 0.49 -8.55 -7.22
C ALA A 181 2.00 -8.34 -7.06
N LEU A 182 2.49 -7.16 -7.42
CA LEU A 182 3.88 -6.77 -7.24
C LEU A 182 3.99 -5.73 -6.11
N LEU A 183 4.96 -5.88 -5.23
CA LEU A 183 5.18 -4.93 -4.14
C LEU A 183 6.12 -3.80 -4.56
N SER A 184 5.72 -2.55 -4.28
CA SER A 184 6.57 -1.37 -4.43
C SER A 184 6.70 -0.56 -3.13
N ILE A 185 7.75 0.26 -3.03
CA ILE A 185 7.94 1.24 -1.96
C ILE A 185 7.70 2.64 -2.49
N GLU A 186 6.91 3.43 -1.77
CA GLU A 186 6.74 4.86 -2.02
C GLU A 186 7.57 5.69 -1.04
N GLY A 187 8.72 6.13 -1.53
CA GLY A 187 9.72 6.84 -0.75
C GLY A 187 10.53 5.90 0.15
N LEU A 188 11.85 5.92 -0.02
CA LEU A 188 12.79 5.07 0.73
C LEU A 188 13.16 5.63 2.11
N GLN A 189 12.35 6.51 2.70
CA GLN A 189 12.49 6.87 4.13
C GLN A 189 12.40 5.66 5.05
N ASN A 190 11.77 4.57 4.60
CA ASN A 190 11.67 3.30 5.32
C ASN A 190 13.00 2.54 5.41
N LEU A 191 14.07 3.03 4.77
CA LEU A 191 15.42 2.54 5.02
C LEU A 191 15.97 2.99 6.37
N GLU A 192 15.38 4.02 6.99
CA GLU A 192 15.73 4.49 8.33
C GLU A 192 17.23 4.79 8.49
N GLY A 193 17.86 5.31 7.43
CA GLY A 193 19.28 5.63 7.45
C GLY A 193 20.21 4.45 7.09
N ASP A 194 19.72 3.22 6.95
CA ASP A 194 20.53 2.04 6.62
C ASP A 194 20.19 1.46 5.23
N LEU A 195 21.17 1.48 4.33
CA LEU A 195 21.01 0.91 2.98
C LEU A 195 20.88 -0.62 2.98
N SER A 196 21.31 -1.30 4.05
CA SER A 196 21.14 -2.75 4.17
C SER A 196 19.66 -3.15 4.22
N ASN A 197 18.76 -2.22 4.57
CA ASN A 197 17.32 -2.46 4.55
C ASN A 197 16.75 -2.66 3.15
N LEU A 198 17.45 -2.26 2.07
CA LEU A 198 17.07 -2.63 0.70
C LEU A 198 17.10 -4.15 0.50
N ASP A 199 18.07 -4.84 1.09
CA ASP A 199 18.15 -6.30 1.07
C ASP A 199 17.01 -6.95 1.84
N VAL A 200 16.65 -6.37 2.99
CA VAL A 200 15.53 -6.85 3.81
C VAL A 200 14.22 -6.74 3.03
N LEU A 201 13.97 -5.59 2.41
CA LEU A 201 12.79 -5.34 1.57
C LEU A 201 12.78 -6.27 0.34
N SER A 202 13.90 -6.38 -0.37
CA SER A 202 14.00 -7.27 -1.54
C SER A 202 13.72 -8.74 -1.17
N LYS A 203 14.18 -9.22 -0.01
CA LYS A 203 13.87 -10.57 0.48
C LYS A 203 12.37 -10.79 0.74
N GLN A 204 11.61 -9.74 1.09
CA GLN A 204 10.15 -9.82 1.22
C GLN A 204 9.40 -9.72 -0.11
N GLY A 205 10.11 -9.54 -1.23
CA GLY A 205 9.51 -9.52 -2.56
C GLY A 205 9.20 -8.12 -3.10
N PHE A 206 9.69 -7.04 -2.46
CA PHE A 206 9.65 -5.70 -3.06
C PHE A 206 10.53 -5.65 -4.32
N ARG A 207 9.96 -5.19 -5.44
CA ARG A 207 10.63 -5.16 -6.76
C ARG A 207 10.59 -3.81 -7.46
N MET A 208 9.99 -2.81 -6.83
CA MET A 208 9.98 -1.43 -7.31
C MET A 208 10.07 -0.49 -6.11
N ALA A 209 10.75 0.65 -6.23
CA ALA A 209 10.80 1.62 -5.15
C ALA A 209 11.20 3.01 -5.64
N SER A 210 10.50 4.04 -5.16
CA SER A 210 10.89 5.44 -5.39
C SER A 210 11.78 5.96 -4.25
N LEU A 211 12.75 6.83 -4.58
CA LEU A 211 13.70 7.35 -3.58
C LEU A 211 13.06 8.35 -2.59
N THR A 212 12.00 9.04 -3.04
CA THR A 212 11.32 10.11 -2.31
C THR A 212 9.82 10.02 -2.50
N HIS A 213 9.08 10.60 -1.56
CA HIS A 213 7.65 10.87 -1.66
C HIS A 213 7.42 12.39 -1.54
N PHE A 214 6.65 12.88 -0.56
CA PHE A 214 6.35 14.31 -0.40
C PHE A 214 7.41 15.15 0.32
N PHE A 215 8.50 14.56 0.79
CA PHE A 215 9.57 15.28 1.49
C PHE A 215 10.94 14.76 1.03
N ASP A 216 11.98 15.56 1.25
CA ASP A 216 13.35 15.16 0.94
C ASP A 216 13.78 13.98 1.84
N THR A 217 14.49 13.01 1.27
CA THR A 217 15.10 11.93 2.03
C THR A 217 16.62 12.14 2.10
N ASP A 218 17.31 11.33 2.90
CA ASP A 218 18.77 11.32 2.88
C ASP A 218 19.37 10.75 1.58
N LEU A 219 18.52 10.30 0.65
CA LEU A 219 18.88 9.77 -0.67
C LEU A 219 18.73 10.81 -1.78
N ALA A 220 17.68 11.63 -1.75
CA ALA A 220 17.38 12.59 -2.81
C ALA A 220 16.40 13.67 -2.33
N GLY A 221 16.34 14.77 -3.08
CA GLY A 221 15.29 15.76 -2.87
C GLY A 221 13.98 15.40 -3.58
N SER A 222 12.87 15.73 -2.92
CA SER A 222 11.52 15.59 -3.47
C SER A 222 11.10 16.86 -4.22
N MET A 223 10.25 16.73 -5.25
CA MET A 223 9.58 17.88 -5.86
C MET A 223 8.78 18.71 -4.84
N HIS A 224 8.31 18.07 -3.77
CA HIS A 224 7.54 18.67 -2.69
C HIS A 224 8.35 18.82 -1.40
N GLY A 225 9.65 18.55 -1.44
CA GLY A 225 10.55 18.74 -0.30
C GLY A 225 10.89 20.20 -0.02
N MET A 226 11.61 20.44 1.07
CA MET A 226 12.08 21.78 1.44
C MET A 226 13.25 22.20 0.55
N GLU A 227 14.23 21.33 0.38
CA GLU A 227 15.47 21.59 -0.35
C GLU A 227 15.34 21.25 -1.84
N LYS A 228 14.51 20.25 -2.18
CA LYS A 228 14.28 19.79 -3.57
C LYS A 228 15.57 19.48 -4.32
N GLY A 229 16.55 18.97 -3.57
CA GLY A 229 17.88 18.63 -4.06
C GLY A 229 17.91 17.48 -5.07
N ARG A 230 19.10 17.22 -5.59
CA ARG A 230 19.36 16.08 -6.50
C ARG A 230 19.60 14.80 -5.68
N LEU A 231 19.97 13.71 -6.36
CA LEU A 231 20.53 12.52 -5.71
C LEU A 231 21.75 12.89 -4.84
N THR A 232 21.73 12.45 -3.58
CA THR A 232 22.90 12.47 -2.69
C THR A 232 23.86 11.34 -3.08
N ASP A 233 25.08 11.35 -2.54
CA ASP A 233 26.01 10.22 -2.71
C ASP A 233 25.44 8.91 -2.14
N LYS A 234 24.65 9.01 -1.07
CA LYS A 234 23.93 7.87 -0.50
C LYS A 234 22.83 7.38 -1.45
N GLY A 235 22.07 8.29 -2.05
CA GLY A 235 21.07 7.95 -3.07
C GLY A 235 21.67 7.27 -4.29
N ARG A 236 22.85 7.72 -4.78
CA ARG A 236 23.57 7.04 -5.86
C ARG A 236 23.97 5.61 -5.49
N ARG A 237 24.36 5.36 -4.24
CA ARG A 237 24.63 4.00 -3.75
C ARG A 237 23.35 3.17 -3.64
N ALA A 238 22.24 3.77 -3.21
CA ALA A 238 20.93 3.12 -3.14
C ALA A 238 20.48 2.65 -4.53
N VAL A 239 20.51 3.52 -5.55
CA VAL A 239 20.16 3.17 -6.94
C VAL A 239 21.00 2.00 -7.45
N ARG A 240 22.33 2.05 -7.29
CA ARG A 240 23.21 0.92 -7.67
C ARG A 240 22.85 -0.37 -6.94
N ARG A 241 22.46 -0.28 -5.66
CA ARG A 241 22.04 -1.46 -4.89
C ARG A 241 20.70 -2.01 -5.39
N MET A 242 19.74 -1.13 -5.72
CA MET A 242 18.46 -1.50 -6.32
C MET A 242 18.67 -2.22 -7.66
N GLU A 243 19.54 -1.71 -8.53
CA GLU A 243 19.92 -2.36 -9.78
C GLU A 243 20.48 -3.77 -9.56
N GLN A 244 21.40 -3.93 -8.60
CA GLN A 244 21.96 -5.25 -8.23
C GLN A 244 20.91 -6.22 -7.69
N LEU A 245 19.90 -5.71 -6.99
CA LEU A 245 18.80 -6.49 -6.45
C LEU A 245 17.68 -6.76 -7.48
N GLY A 246 17.78 -6.19 -8.68
CA GLY A 246 16.74 -6.27 -9.72
C GLY A 246 15.47 -5.50 -9.35
N MET A 247 15.60 -4.40 -8.60
CA MET A 247 14.49 -3.51 -8.27
C MET A 247 14.38 -2.38 -9.30
N VAL A 248 13.15 -2.12 -9.75
CA VAL A 248 12.81 -0.95 -10.57
C VAL A 248 12.90 0.31 -9.70
N VAL A 249 13.48 1.38 -10.25
CA VAL A 249 13.57 2.71 -9.63
C VAL A 249 12.48 3.60 -10.19
#